data_AF-A0A2N2K5F8-F1
#
_entry.id   AF-A0A2N2K5F8-F1
#
_cell.length_a   1.000
_cell.length_b   1.000
_cell.length_c   1.000
_cell.angle_alpha   90.00
_cell.angle_beta   90.00
_cell.angle_gamma   90.00
#
_symmetry.space_group_name_H-M   'P 1'
#
loop_
_entity.id
_entity.type
_entity.pdbx_description
1 polymer ?
#
loop_
_entity_poly.entity_id
_entity_poly.type
_entity_poly.pdbx_seq_one_letter_code
_entity_poly.pdbx_strand_id
1 'polypeptide(L)'
;SFQQEDSLARFSSHRRALNSAGISLAEVLRIENIFLFPDALIPYSHWITPEGEKKRFDTRFFLARLPQGQKTVSDYNELTEFIWVTPQNALDMHHARKIILMPPTLKTVMELSHFADIDELFAAAKKRIFYPILPQIFEQGIKLPHDPEYSIEQYRRPPNPDEPSRIIAEEGVWKAAYYKDKKSPELL
;
A
#
# COMPACT_ATOMS: atom_id res chain seq x y z
N SER A 1 -19.34 11.35 -20.51
CA SER A 1 -17.91 11.73 -20.62
C SER A 1 -17.53 12.51 -19.38
N PHE A 2 -16.47 12.13 -18.67
CA PHE A 2 -15.97 12.84 -17.47
C PHE A 2 -15.31 14.20 -17.78
N GLN A 3 -15.34 14.64 -19.04
CA GLN A 3 -14.72 15.88 -19.50
C GLN A 3 -15.68 17.08 -19.56
N GLN A 4 -16.94 16.92 -19.18
CA GLN A 4 -17.88 18.05 -19.11
C GLN A 4 -17.72 18.80 -17.78
N GLU A 5 -17.74 20.13 -17.79
CA GLU A 5 -17.62 21.00 -16.60
C GLU A 5 -18.58 20.59 -15.47
N ASP A 6 -19.80 20.20 -15.81
CA ASP A 6 -20.84 19.83 -14.84
C ASP A 6 -20.62 18.43 -14.20
N SER A 7 -19.66 17.64 -14.71
CA SER A 7 -19.35 16.31 -14.18
C SER A 7 -18.84 16.38 -12.73
N LEU A 8 -18.01 17.38 -12.43
CA LEU A 8 -17.41 17.53 -11.09
C LEU A 8 -18.47 17.80 -10.02
N ALA A 9 -19.42 18.69 -10.31
CA ALA A 9 -20.52 19.01 -9.41
C ALA A 9 -21.42 17.79 -9.19
N ARG A 10 -21.78 17.10 -10.29
CA ARG A 10 -22.61 15.89 -10.25
C ARG A 10 -21.98 14.76 -9.43
N PHE A 11 -20.72 14.39 -9.70
CA PHE A 11 -20.03 13.33 -8.95
C PHE A 11 -19.70 13.72 -7.52
N SER A 12 -19.50 15.01 -7.22
CA SER A 12 -19.40 15.50 -5.85
C SER A 12 -20.70 15.30 -5.08
N SER A 13 -21.85 15.48 -5.72
CA SER A 13 -23.16 15.20 -5.12
C SER A 13 -23.36 13.71 -4.83
N HIS A 14 -23.04 12.84 -5.81
CA HIS A 14 -23.08 11.39 -5.60
C HIS A 14 -22.18 10.94 -4.44
N ARG A 15 -20.96 11.51 -4.33
CA ARG A 15 -20.04 11.21 -3.23
C ARG A 15 -20.62 11.56 -1.86
N ARG A 16 -21.24 12.74 -1.72
CA ARG A 16 -21.88 13.14 -0.45
C ARG A 16 -23.00 12.18 -0.06
N ALA A 17 -23.87 11.83 -1.01
CA ALA A 17 -24.96 10.88 -0.78
C ALA A 17 -24.44 9.47 -0.43
N LEU A 18 -23.35 9.04 -1.07
CA LEU A 18 -22.69 7.77 -0.77
C LEU A 18 -22.15 7.74 0.67
N ASN A 19 -21.41 8.79 1.06
CA ASN A 19 -20.80 8.90 2.38
C ASN A 19 -21.84 9.01 3.50
N SER A 20 -23.02 9.60 3.23
CA SER A 20 -24.13 9.66 4.17
C SER A 20 -25.05 8.43 4.13
N ALA A 21 -24.66 7.36 3.42
CA ALA A 21 -25.44 6.15 3.20
C ALA A 21 -26.85 6.39 2.60
N GLY A 22 -27.04 7.49 1.86
CA GLY A 22 -28.29 7.84 1.17
C GLY A 22 -28.43 7.21 -0.21
N ILE A 23 -27.32 6.73 -0.79
CA ILE A 23 -27.29 5.96 -2.03
C ILE A 23 -26.14 4.94 -1.97
N SER A 24 -26.31 3.79 -2.61
CA SER A 24 -25.26 2.79 -2.78
C SER A 24 -24.37 3.07 -3.99
N LEU A 25 -23.13 2.56 -3.97
CA LEU A 25 -22.25 2.63 -5.14
C LEU A 25 -22.91 1.99 -6.37
N ALA A 26 -23.62 0.87 -6.19
CA ALA A 26 -24.31 0.18 -7.27
C ALA A 26 -25.40 1.02 -7.93
N GLU A 27 -26.09 1.88 -7.18
CA GLU A 27 -27.07 2.82 -7.72
C GLU A 27 -26.40 3.96 -8.49
N VAL A 28 -25.30 4.53 -7.96
CA VAL A 28 -24.51 5.54 -8.68
C VAL A 28 -24.04 5.00 -10.03
N LEU A 29 -23.51 3.76 -10.06
CA LEU A 29 -23.07 3.11 -11.30
C LEU A 29 -24.22 2.95 -12.31
N ARG A 30 -25.42 2.58 -11.84
CA ARG A 30 -26.62 2.46 -12.69
C ARG A 30 -27.08 3.82 -13.24
N ILE A 31 -27.16 4.85 -12.40
CA ILE A 31 -27.57 6.20 -12.78
C ILE A 31 -26.63 6.79 -13.83
N GLU A 32 -25.32 6.61 -13.63
CA GLU A 32 -24.29 7.17 -14.50
C GLU A 32 -23.93 6.26 -15.68
N ASN A 33 -24.58 5.09 -15.80
CA ASN A 33 -24.30 4.07 -16.80
C ASN A 33 -22.79 3.70 -16.85
N ILE A 34 -22.18 3.51 -15.68
CA ILE A 34 -20.76 3.19 -15.51
C ILE A 34 -20.59 1.68 -15.35
N PHE A 35 -19.70 1.12 -16.16
CA PHE A 35 -19.27 -0.27 -16.04
C PHE A 35 -17.92 -0.34 -15.32
N LEU A 36 -17.79 -1.29 -14.41
CA LEU A 36 -16.52 -1.58 -13.75
C LEU A 36 -15.72 -2.55 -14.61
N PHE A 37 -14.41 -2.35 -14.65
CA PHE A 37 -13.46 -3.25 -15.31
C PHE A 37 -12.49 -3.78 -14.25
N PRO A 38 -12.87 -4.83 -13.47
CA PRO A 38 -12.02 -5.36 -12.40
C PRO A 38 -10.64 -5.79 -12.88
N ASP A 39 -10.54 -6.25 -14.13
CA ASP A 39 -9.30 -6.69 -14.77
C ASP A 39 -8.30 -5.53 -15.01
N ALA A 40 -8.73 -4.27 -14.82
CA ALA A 40 -7.84 -3.12 -14.81
C ALA A 40 -7.02 -3.01 -13.52
N LEU A 41 -7.41 -3.73 -12.45
CA LEU A 41 -6.70 -3.81 -11.19
C LEU A 41 -5.78 -5.03 -11.18
N ILE A 42 -4.49 -4.82 -10.95
CA ILE A 42 -3.53 -5.92 -10.79
C ILE A 42 -3.33 -6.19 -9.30
N PRO A 43 -3.67 -7.39 -8.78
CA PRO A 43 -3.37 -7.75 -7.41
C PRO A 43 -1.87 -7.66 -7.12
N TYR A 44 -1.48 -7.07 -5.98
CA TYR A 44 -0.08 -6.78 -5.70
C TYR A 44 0.42 -7.37 -4.38
N SER A 45 -0.36 -7.20 -3.30
CA SER A 45 -0.03 -7.77 -1.99
C SER A 45 -1.28 -7.97 -1.14
N HIS A 46 -1.15 -8.77 -0.09
CA HIS A 46 -2.23 -9.07 0.85
C HIS A 46 -1.67 -9.04 2.27
N TRP A 47 -2.13 -8.09 3.07
CA TRP A 47 -1.68 -7.88 4.44
C TRP A 47 -2.80 -8.13 5.43
N ILE A 48 -2.48 -8.83 6.51
CA ILE A 48 -3.39 -9.06 7.62
C ILE A 48 -2.80 -8.37 8.84
N THR A 49 -3.59 -7.53 9.51
CA THR A 49 -3.14 -6.86 10.73
C THR A 49 -2.81 -7.90 11.82
N PRO A 50 -1.68 -7.76 12.55
CA PRO A 50 -1.30 -8.69 13.61
C PRO A 50 -2.39 -8.89 14.67
N GLU A 51 -2.38 -10.03 15.35
CA GLU A 51 -3.41 -10.39 16.34
C GLU A 51 -3.42 -9.48 17.59
N GLY A 52 -2.30 -8.84 17.92
CA GLY A 52 -2.18 -7.95 19.07
C GLY A 52 -2.82 -6.56 18.90
N GLU A 53 -3.26 -6.20 17.69
CA GLU A 53 -3.84 -4.88 17.40
C GLU A 53 -5.35 -4.85 17.67
N LYS A 54 -5.83 -3.75 18.27
CA LYS A 54 -7.26 -3.60 18.64
C LYS A 54 -8.18 -3.60 17.42
N LYS A 55 -7.73 -3.00 16.32
CA LYS A 55 -8.47 -2.92 15.05
C LYS A 55 -7.69 -3.67 14.00
N ARG A 56 -8.31 -4.69 13.41
CA ARG A 56 -7.67 -5.59 12.47
C ARG A 56 -8.35 -5.54 11.11
N PHE A 57 -7.54 -5.66 10.08
CA PHE A 57 -7.97 -5.69 8.69
C PHE A 57 -7.31 -6.85 7.96
N ASP A 58 -8.06 -7.42 7.01
CA ASP A 58 -7.56 -8.29 5.96
C ASP A 58 -7.59 -7.46 4.67
N THR A 59 -6.44 -6.92 4.28
CA THR A 59 -6.33 -5.86 3.26
C THR A 59 -5.61 -6.37 2.03
N ARG A 60 -6.27 -6.28 0.87
CA ARG A 60 -5.68 -6.54 -0.45
C ARG A 60 -5.30 -5.24 -1.13
N PHE A 61 -4.08 -5.20 -1.65
CA PHE A 61 -3.53 -4.07 -2.40
C PHE A 61 -3.53 -4.38 -3.89
N PHE A 62 -3.83 -3.37 -4.69
CA PHE A 62 -3.92 -3.44 -6.14
C PHE A 62 -3.14 -2.30 -6.77
N LEU A 63 -2.60 -2.54 -7.96
CA LEU A 63 -2.08 -1.50 -8.84
C LEU A 63 -3.12 -1.16 -9.91
N ALA A 64 -3.24 0.14 -10.21
CA ALA A 64 -4.08 0.66 -11.27
C ALA A 64 -3.33 1.79 -11.98
N ARG A 65 -3.47 1.90 -13.31
CA ARG A 65 -2.98 3.07 -14.04
C ARG A 65 -4.01 4.19 -13.89
N LEU A 66 -3.52 5.42 -13.61
CA LEU A 66 -4.35 6.61 -13.72
C LEU A 66 -4.51 6.96 -15.21
N PRO A 67 -5.72 6.93 -15.78
CA PRO A 67 -5.95 7.32 -17.17
C PRO A 67 -5.53 8.77 -17.42
N GLN A 68 -5.01 9.02 -18.62
CA GLN A 68 -4.61 10.37 -19.03
C GLN A 68 -5.80 11.34 -18.94
N GLY A 69 -5.55 12.52 -18.36
CA GLY A 69 -6.55 13.57 -18.20
C GLY A 69 -7.48 13.41 -16.99
N GLN A 70 -7.36 12.33 -16.22
CA GLN A 70 -8.07 12.22 -14.95
C GLN A 70 -7.44 13.15 -13.90
N LYS A 71 -8.28 13.99 -13.28
CA LYS A 71 -7.86 14.89 -12.19
C LYS A 71 -8.27 14.30 -10.85
N THR A 72 -7.36 14.29 -9.89
CA THR A 72 -7.65 13.94 -8.49
C THR A 72 -8.26 15.12 -7.77
N VAL A 73 -9.35 14.87 -7.04
CA VAL A 73 -10.04 15.87 -6.22
C VAL A 73 -10.12 15.31 -4.80
N SER A 74 -9.65 16.08 -3.82
CA SER A 74 -9.82 15.73 -2.40
C SER A 74 -11.24 16.08 -1.94
N ASP A 75 -11.77 15.31 -0.99
CA ASP A 75 -13.00 15.68 -0.28
C ASP A 75 -12.76 16.67 0.86
N TYR A 76 -11.49 16.96 1.18
CA TYR A 76 -11.03 17.84 2.27
C TYR A 76 -11.62 17.52 3.65
N ASN A 77 -12.16 16.32 3.83
CA ASN A 77 -12.75 15.89 5.10
C ASN A 77 -11.85 14.86 5.78
N GLU A 78 -11.64 13.70 5.14
CA GLU A 78 -10.77 12.66 5.67
C GLU A 78 -9.33 12.83 5.18
N LEU A 79 -9.14 13.33 3.96
CA LEU A 79 -7.84 13.55 3.35
C LEU A 79 -7.56 15.04 3.23
N THR A 80 -6.61 15.52 4.03
CA THR A 80 -6.22 16.93 4.06
C THR A 80 -5.28 17.31 2.92
N GLU A 81 -4.38 16.39 2.55
CA GLU A 81 -3.34 16.63 1.55
C GLU A 81 -3.06 15.37 0.73
N PHE A 82 -2.71 15.55 -0.56
CA PHE A 82 -2.14 14.51 -1.41
C PHE A 82 -1.09 15.10 -2.32
N ILE A 83 -0.12 14.28 -2.71
CA ILE A 83 0.92 14.63 -3.67
C ILE A 83 1.17 13.45 -4.62
N TRP A 84 1.57 13.76 -5.84
CA TRP A 84 2.13 12.79 -6.77
C TRP A 84 3.65 12.84 -6.67
N VAL A 85 4.26 11.73 -6.26
CA VAL A 85 5.72 11.59 -6.13
C VAL A 85 6.16 10.22 -6.65
N THR A 86 7.42 10.12 -7.06
CA THR A 86 8.01 8.82 -7.39
C THR A 86 8.16 7.98 -6.11
N PRO A 87 8.20 6.64 -6.22
CA PRO A 87 8.43 5.78 -5.05
C PRO A 87 9.72 6.14 -4.30
N GLN A 88 10.82 6.40 -5.02
CA GLN A 88 12.08 6.81 -4.38
C GLN A 88 11.93 8.13 -3.61
N ASN A 89 11.30 9.14 -4.18
CA ASN A 89 11.09 10.42 -3.49
C ASN A 89 10.22 10.24 -2.24
N ALA A 90 9.21 9.35 -2.26
CA ALA A 90 8.40 9.04 -1.09
C ALA A 90 9.24 8.40 0.03
N LEU A 91 10.19 7.51 -0.30
CA LEU A 91 11.13 6.94 0.67
C LEU A 91 12.05 8.03 1.24
N ASP A 92 12.58 8.91 0.40
CA ASP A 92 13.44 10.01 0.84
C ASP A 92 12.70 10.98 1.77
N MET A 93 11.44 11.31 1.44
CA MET A 93 10.56 12.11 2.29
C MET A 93 10.26 11.41 3.62
N HIS A 94 10.07 10.09 3.59
CA HIS A 94 9.84 9.30 4.79
C HIS A 94 11.06 9.29 5.71
N HIS A 95 12.24 9.05 5.14
CA HIS A 95 13.52 9.10 5.85
C HIS A 95 13.78 10.49 6.46
N ALA A 96 13.45 11.55 5.73
CA ALA A 96 13.53 12.93 6.19
C ALA A 96 12.39 13.35 7.15
N ARG A 97 11.53 12.42 7.59
CA ARG A 97 10.38 12.67 8.48
C ARG A 97 9.37 13.68 7.94
N LYS A 98 9.34 13.92 6.63
CA LYS A 98 8.35 14.79 5.97
C LYS A 98 7.01 14.09 5.80
N ILE A 99 7.03 12.77 5.65
CA ILE A 99 5.84 11.91 5.63
C ILE A 99 6.09 10.66 6.47
N ILE A 100 5.02 10.00 6.90
CA ILE A 100 5.09 8.72 7.61
C ILE A 100 4.48 7.65 6.72
N LEU A 101 5.28 6.65 6.33
CA LEU A 101 4.80 5.46 5.65
C LEU A 101 4.61 4.34 6.67
N MET A 102 3.38 3.89 6.83
CA MET A 102 3.08 2.71 7.65
C MET A 102 3.66 1.44 7.01
N PRO A 103 3.94 0.37 7.77
CA PRO A 103 4.71 -0.76 7.28
C PRO A 103 4.24 -1.40 5.95
N PRO A 104 2.92 -1.64 5.72
CA PRO A 104 2.46 -2.16 4.43
C PRO A 104 2.76 -1.20 3.26
N THR A 105 2.59 0.10 3.48
CA THR A 105 2.87 1.15 2.50
C THR A 105 4.37 1.28 2.27
N LEU A 106 5.20 1.27 3.32
CA LEU A 106 6.66 1.33 3.23
C LEU A 106 7.19 0.16 2.39
N LYS A 107 6.82 -1.09 2.72
CA LYS A 107 7.26 -2.27 1.96
C LYS A 107 6.81 -2.18 0.50
N THR A 108 5.57 -1.76 0.25
CA THR A 108 5.06 -1.59 -1.11
C THR A 108 5.88 -0.55 -1.87
N VAL A 109 6.08 0.65 -1.33
CA VAL A 109 6.85 1.73 -1.98
C VAL A 109 8.30 1.31 -2.23
N MET A 110 8.94 0.59 -1.30
CA MET A 110 10.29 0.04 -1.49
C MET A 110 10.36 -0.98 -2.65
N GLU A 111 9.36 -1.84 -2.79
CA GLU A 111 9.31 -2.76 -3.93
C GLU A 111 9.10 -2.01 -5.25
N LEU A 112 8.22 -1.00 -5.24
CA LEU A 112 7.94 -0.18 -6.41
C LEU A 112 9.14 0.66 -6.84
N SER A 113 10.02 1.06 -5.92
CA SER A 113 11.23 1.85 -6.24
C SER A 113 12.31 1.07 -6.99
N HIS A 114 12.20 -0.26 -7.09
CA HIS A 114 13.14 -1.07 -7.85
C HIS A 114 12.88 -1.11 -9.36
N PHE A 115 11.71 -0.63 -9.82
CA PHE A 115 11.37 -0.60 -11.24
C PHE A 115 11.75 0.74 -11.87
N ALA A 116 12.31 0.70 -13.08
CA ALA A 116 12.72 1.91 -13.79
C ALA A 116 11.52 2.70 -14.32
N ASP A 117 10.45 2.00 -14.70
CA ASP A 117 9.23 2.61 -15.23
C ASP A 117 7.95 1.79 -14.91
N ILE A 118 6.81 2.38 -15.28
CA ILE A 118 5.49 1.79 -15.00
C ILE A 118 5.20 0.53 -15.83
N ASP A 119 5.78 0.38 -17.01
CA ASP A 119 5.51 -0.77 -17.87
C ASP A 119 6.25 -2.01 -17.39
N GLU A 120 7.51 -1.84 -16.95
CA GLU A 120 8.28 -2.86 -16.26
C GLU A 120 7.57 -3.34 -14.99
N LEU A 121 7.12 -2.39 -14.15
CA LEU A 121 6.36 -2.67 -12.94
C LEU A 121 5.12 -3.51 -13.23
N PHE A 122 4.29 -3.11 -14.19
CA PHE A 122 3.06 -3.84 -14.50
C PHE A 122 3.32 -5.20 -15.15
N ALA A 123 4.40 -5.34 -15.94
CA ALA A 123 4.80 -6.63 -16.48
C ALA A 123 5.24 -7.60 -15.38
N ALA A 124 5.98 -7.12 -14.37
CA ALA A 124 6.37 -7.90 -13.21
C ALA A 124 5.18 -8.25 -12.31
N ALA A 125 4.31 -7.27 -12.01
CA ALA A 125 3.15 -7.44 -11.15
C ALA A 125 2.17 -8.51 -11.70
N LYS A 126 1.97 -8.57 -13.02
CA LYS A 126 1.13 -9.61 -13.66
C LYS A 126 1.63 -11.05 -13.45
N LYS A 127 2.94 -11.22 -13.21
CA LYS A 127 3.58 -12.52 -12.98
C LYS A 127 3.83 -12.80 -11.49
N ARG A 128 3.55 -11.83 -10.62
CA ARG A 128 3.84 -11.90 -9.19
C ARG A 128 2.96 -12.95 -8.53
N ILE A 129 3.59 -13.84 -7.78
CA ILE A 129 2.92 -14.70 -6.82
C ILE A 129 3.21 -14.13 -5.45
N PHE A 130 2.16 -13.86 -4.69
CA PHE A 130 2.27 -13.41 -3.30
C PHE A 130 1.31 -14.21 -2.43
N TYR A 131 1.62 -14.22 -1.15
CA TYR A 131 0.83 -14.90 -0.13
C TYR A 131 0.35 -13.88 0.90
N PRO A 132 -0.67 -14.21 1.70
CA PRO A 132 -1.07 -13.37 2.82
C PRO A 132 0.12 -13.13 3.76
N ILE A 133 0.37 -11.87 4.07
CA ILE A 133 1.41 -11.41 4.99
C ILE A 133 0.72 -11.11 6.31
N LEU A 134 0.89 -11.98 7.29
CA LEU A 134 0.55 -11.70 8.69
C LEU A 134 1.85 -11.32 9.42
N PRO A 135 2.14 -10.04 9.70
CA PRO A 135 3.35 -9.70 10.43
C PRO A 135 3.26 -10.19 11.88
N GLN A 136 4.39 -10.59 12.46
CA GLN A 136 4.49 -10.96 13.87
C GLN A 136 5.13 -9.81 14.65
N ILE A 137 4.43 -9.28 15.64
CA ILE A 137 4.94 -8.20 16.50
C ILE A 137 6.10 -8.71 17.35
N PHE A 138 7.12 -7.88 17.52
CA PHE A 138 8.18 -8.02 18.51
C PHE A 138 8.52 -6.64 19.10
N GLU A 139 9.43 -6.58 20.07
CA GLU A 139 9.69 -5.37 20.87
C GLU A 139 10.02 -4.13 20.02
N GLN A 140 10.81 -4.27 18.95
CA GLN A 140 11.25 -3.14 18.11
C GLN A 140 10.46 -2.99 16.80
N GLY A 141 9.42 -3.80 16.54
CA GLY A 141 8.62 -3.69 15.33
C GLY A 141 7.90 -4.96 14.91
N ILE A 142 7.95 -5.29 13.62
CA ILE A 142 7.31 -6.48 13.06
C ILE A 142 8.28 -7.36 12.27
N LYS A 143 8.12 -8.67 12.41
CA LYS A 143 8.75 -9.71 11.59
C LYS A 143 7.82 -10.07 10.44
N LEU A 144 8.37 -10.13 9.23
CA LEU A 144 7.67 -10.63 8.05
C LEU A 144 7.73 -12.17 8.02
N PRO A 145 6.84 -12.83 7.25
CA PRO A 145 6.74 -14.29 7.28
C PRO A 145 8.02 -15.06 6.87
N HIS A 146 8.94 -14.42 6.14
CA HIS A 146 10.24 -14.97 5.78
C HIS A 146 11.36 -14.63 6.77
N ASP A 147 11.06 -14.03 7.92
CA ASP A 147 12.05 -13.86 8.99
C ASP A 147 12.40 -15.23 9.61
N PRO A 148 13.69 -15.55 9.82
CA PRO A 148 14.10 -16.80 10.44
C PRO A 148 13.56 -17.03 11.86
N GLU A 149 13.20 -15.97 12.60
CA GLU A 149 12.56 -16.05 13.92
C GLU A 149 11.03 -15.90 13.86
N TYR A 150 10.42 -16.04 12.68
CA TYR A 150 8.97 -16.02 12.53
C TYR A 150 8.35 -17.35 12.98
N SER A 151 7.36 -17.31 13.87
CA SER A 151 6.84 -18.52 14.55
C SER A 151 5.41 -18.93 14.18
N ILE A 152 4.71 -18.18 13.32
CA ILE A 152 3.32 -18.49 12.96
C ILE A 152 3.31 -19.46 11.77
N GLU A 153 3.29 -20.77 12.04
CA GLU A 153 3.50 -21.84 11.05
C GLU A 153 2.66 -21.69 9.78
N GLN A 154 1.37 -21.34 9.90
CA GLN A 154 0.46 -21.20 8.74
C GLN A 154 0.93 -20.16 7.72
N TYR A 155 1.61 -19.11 8.18
CA TYR A 155 2.03 -18.00 7.33
C TYR A 155 3.52 -18.04 6.99
N ARG A 156 4.31 -18.80 7.75
CA ARG A 156 5.78 -18.90 7.61
C ARG A 156 6.17 -19.17 6.16
N ARG A 157 7.21 -18.47 5.71
CA ARG A 157 7.83 -18.63 4.38
C ARG A 157 9.32 -18.98 4.55
N PRO A 158 9.93 -19.62 3.54
CA PRO A 158 11.37 -19.83 3.54
C PRO A 158 12.12 -18.50 3.71
N PRO A 159 13.20 -18.45 4.50
CA PRO A 159 14.03 -17.26 4.62
C PRO A 159 14.57 -16.79 3.26
N ASN A 160 14.60 -15.47 3.07
CA ASN A 160 15.25 -14.84 1.93
C ASN A 160 16.35 -13.89 2.43
N PRO A 161 17.65 -14.22 2.29
CA PRO A 161 18.75 -13.40 2.80
C PRO A 161 19.02 -12.14 1.98
N ASP A 162 18.36 -11.98 0.82
CA ASP A 162 18.50 -10.84 -0.08
C ASP A 162 17.35 -9.84 0.07
N GLU A 163 16.39 -10.13 0.96
CA GLU A 163 15.31 -9.23 1.32
C GLU A 163 15.30 -8.92 2.81
N PRO A 164 15.04 -7.66 3.21
CA PRO A 164 14.72 -7.35 4.59
C PRO A 164 13.53 -8.18 5.09
N SER A 165 13.68 -8.79 6.25
CA SER A 165 12.64 -9.62 6.89
C SER A 165 11.99 -8.94 8.08
N ARG A 166 12.43 -7.74 8.46
CA ARG A 166 11.90 -6.96 9.58
C ARG A 166 11.53 -5.55 9.14
N ILE A 167 10.53 -4.98 9.80
CA ILE A 167 10.26 -3.54 9.75
C ILE A 167 10.28 -3.04 11.19
N ILE A 168 11.26 -2.19 11.51
CA ILE A 168 11.55 -1.71 12.86
C ILE A 168 11.15 -0.24 13.00
N ALA A 169 10.70 0.16 14.18
CA ALA A 169 10.48 1.55 14.52
C ALA A 169 11.75 2.11 15.18
N GLU A 170 12.41 3.05 14.51
CA GLU A 170 13.60 3.73 15.01
C GLU A 170 13.34 5.24 15.02
N GLU A 171 13.41 5.86 16.19
CA GLU A 171 13.16 7.31 16.38
C GLU A 171 11.84 7.79 15.72
N GLY A 172 10.78 6.99 15.83
CA GLY A 172 9.46 7.29 15.27
C GLY A 172 9.32 7.08 13.76
N VAL A 173 10.32 6.47 13.11
CA VAL A 173 10.33 6.18 11.66
C VAL A 173 10.40 4.68 11.44
N TRP A 174 9.59 4.16 10.52
CA TRP A 174 9.66 2.74 10.15
C TRP A 174 10.81 2.51 9.16
N LYS A 175 11.62 1.48 9.40
CA LYS A 175 12.73 1.10 8.52
C LYS A 175 12.72 -0.39 8.27
N ALA A 176 12.99 -0.79 7.03
CA ALA A 176 13.22 -2.19 6.72
C ALA A 176 14.62 -2.60 7.22
N ALA A 177 14.71 -3.78 7.83
CA ALA A 177 15.94 -4.32 8.39
C ALA A 177 16.10 -5.81 8.04
N TYR A 178 17.35 -6.25 7.91
CA TYR A 178 17.70 -7.65 7.67
C TYR A 178 17.74 -8.43 9.00
N TYR A 179 17.46 -9.72 8.94
CA TYR A 179 17.72 -10.63 10.06
C TYR A 179 19.24 -10.80 10.24
N LYS A 180 19.80 -10.18 11.29
CA LYS A 180 21.23 -10.02 11.56
C LYS A 180 21.90 -9.19 10.47
N ASP A 181 22.29 -7.97 10.80
CA ASP A 181 22.93 -7.06 9.84
C ASP A 181 24.14 -7.75 9.19
N LYS A 182 24.12 -7.91 7.86
CA LYS A 182 25.34 -8.21 7.08
C LYS A 182 26.40 -7.09 7.22
N LYS A 183 26.15 -6.03 8.00
CA LYS A 183 26.96 -4.81 8.17
C LYS A 183 26.97 -4.25 9.60
N SER A 184 26.95 -5.08 10.65
CA SER A 184 27.50 -4.64 11.94
C SER A 184 28.95 -5.11 12.01
N PRO A 185 29.96 -4.22 12.10
CA PRO A 185 31.29 -4.64 12.49
C PRO A 185 31.18 -5.21 13.90
N GLU A 186 31.64 -6.43 14.10
CA GLU A 186 31.86 -6.97 15.44
C GLU A 186 32.77 -5.98 16.19
N LEU A 187 32.22 -5.28 17.18
CA LEU A 187 33.02 -4.56 18.17
C LEU A 187 33.62 -5.64 19.08
N LEU A 188 34.91 -5.92 18.86
CA LEU A 188 35.82 -6.48 19.86
C LEU A 188 36.01 -5.49 21.02
#